data_AF-A0A2D0L5B2-F1
#
_entry.id   AF-A0A2D0L5B2-F1
#
_cell.length_a   1.000
_cell.length_b   1.000
_cell.length_c   1.000
_cell.angle_alpha   90.00
_cell.angle_beta   90.00
_cell.angle_gamma   90.00
#
_symmetry.space_group_name_H-M   'P 1'
#
loop_
_entity.id
_entity.type
_entity.pdbx_description
1 polymer ?
#
loop_
_entity_poly.entity_id
_entity_poly.type
_entity_poly.pdbx_seq_one_letter_code
_entity_poly.pdbx_strand_id
1 'polypeptide(L)'
;MKFVVGGQIEKEKIAECIRQLAGDKAASVVIMNDIEASMAIKNGDADYYFGACNTGGGGALAIAIALIGLDLCATIGMPGKILSDDEIIAHVKTGKKAFGFTGQDIDIVLPVIINTIISQ
;
A
#
# COMPACT_ATOMS: atom_id res chain seq x y z
N MET A 1 -7.14 9.71 -7.61
CA MET A 1 -6.05 8.72 -7.43
C MET A 1 -6.60 7.32 -7.64
N LYS A 2 -5.83 6.44 -8.25
CA LYS A 2 -6.19 5.06 -8.57
C LYS A 2 -5.39 4.11 -7.67
N PHE A 3 -6.10 3.29 -6.91
CA PHE A 3 -5.52 2.40 -5.93
C PHE A 3 -5.71 0.94 -6.36
N VAL A 4 -4.67 0.13 -6.17
CA VAL A 4 -4.75 -1.33 -6.32
C VAL A 4 -4.36 -2.02 -5.03
N VAL A 5 -5.10 -3.08 -4.71
CA VAL A 5 -4.88 -3.90 -3.52
C VAL A 5 -4.43 -5.29 -3.95
N GLY A 6 -3.16 -5.59 -3.65
CA GLY A 6 -2.56 -6.91 -3.77
C GLY A 6 -2.34 -7.51 -2.38
N GLY A 7 -1.17 -8.09 -2.17
CA GLY A 7 -0.81 -8.85 -0.97
C GLY A 7 -1.47 -10.22 -0.90
N GLN A 8 -1.26 -10.91 0.21
CA GLN A 8 -1.76 -12.27 0.41
C GLN A 8 -3.06 -12.33 1.22
N ILE A 9 -3.30 -11.33 2.08
CA ILE A 9 -4.40 -11.36 3.06
C ILE A 9 -5.08 -9.99 3.17
N GLU A 10 -6.29 -9.99 3.77
CA GLU A 10 -7.02 -8.78 4.17
C GLU A 10 -7.34 -7.78 3.05
N LYS A 11 -7.44 -8.23 1.79
CA LYS A 11 -7.60 -7.35 0.62
C LYS A 11 -8.88 -6.52 0.67
N GLU A 12 -9.97 -7.14 1.08
CA GLU A 12 -11.28 -6.52 1.22
C GLU A 12 -11.23 -5.40 2.26
N LYS A 13 -10.66 -5.70 3.44
CA LYS A 13 -10.49 -4.72 4.52
C LYS A 13 -9.63 -3.54 4.09
N ILE A 14 -8.50 -3.80 3.42
CA ILE A 14 -7.63 -2.74 2.88
C ILE A 14 -8.41 -1.87 1.89
N ALA A 15 -9.11 -2.48 0.94
CA ALA A 15 -9.86 -1.75 -0.08
C ALA A 15 -10.98 -0.89 0.54
N GLU A 16 -11.73 -1.42 1.51
CA GLU A 16 -12.76 -0.68 2.23
C GLU A 16 -12.18 0.51 3.00
N CYS A 17 -11.08 0.30 3.73
CA CYS A 17 -10.41 1.35 4.49
C CYS A 17 -9.90 2.47 3.55
N ILE A 18 -9.30 2.12 2.41
CA ILE A 18 -8.87 3.10 1.40
C ILE A 18 -10.07 3.89 0.87
N ARG A 19 -11.19 3.24 0.54
CA ARG A 19 -12.40 3.93 0.05
C ARG A 19 -12.95 4.91 1.09
N GLN A 20 -12.98 4.51 2.36
CA GLN A 20 -13.45 5.37 3.45
C GLN A 20 -12.52 6.57 3.67
N LEU A 21 -11.21 6.35 3.70
CA LEU A 21 -10.22 7.39 3.96
C LEU A 21 -10.05 8.36 2.79
N ALA A 22 -10.00 7.85 1.56
CA ALA A 22 -9.76 8.68 0.38
C ALA A 22 -11.04 9.34 -0.16
N GLY A 23 -12.21 8.75 0.09
CA GLY A 23 -13.50 9.26 -0.40
C GLY A 23 -13.47 9.61 -1.90
N ASP A 24 -13.98 10.78 -2.25
CA ASP A 24 -14.06 11.27 -3.64
C ASP A 24 -12.67 11.52 -4.29
N LYS A 25 -11.58 11.52 -3.52
CA LYS A 25 -10.22 11.62 -4.06
C LYS A 25 -9.75 10.28 -4.67
N ALA A 26 -10.39 9.17 -4.33
CA ALA A 26 -10.18 7.88 -4.98
C ALA A 26 -11.04 7.78 -6.25
N ALA A 27 -10.40 7.82 -7.41
CA ALA A 27 -11.03 7.55 -8.69
C ALA A 27 -11.36 6.06 -8.86
N SER A 28 -10.54 5.17 -8.29
CA SER A 28 -10.78 3.73 -8.24
C SER A 28 -10.03 3.06 -7.10
N VAL A 29 -10.60 1.97 -6.59
CA VAL A 29 -9.95 1.04 -5.64
C VAL A 29 -10.27 -0.38 -6.08
N VAL A 30 -9.27 -1.06 -6.65
CA VAL A 30 -9.45 -2.38 -7.30
C VAL A 30 -8.63 -3.43 -6.55
N ILE A 31 -9.28 -4.54 -6.19
CA ILE A 31 -8.60 -5.71 -5.62
C ILE A 31 -8.13 -6.59 -6.78
N MET A 32 -6.86 -7.00 -6.75
CA MET A 32 -6.25 -7.84 -7.79
C MET A 32 -5.33 -8.88 -7.15
N ASN A 33 -4.82 -9.81 -7.97
CA ASN A 33 -3.67 -10.61 -7.53
C ASN A 33 -2.37 -9.78 -7.55
N ASP A 34 -1.33 -10.28 -6.89
CA ASP A 34 -0.10 -9.49 -6.66
C ASP A 34 0.62 -9.13 -7.95
N ILE A 35 0.57 -10.00 -8.95
CA ILE A 35 1.19 -9.79 -10.25
C ILE A 35 0.44 -8.69 -10.98
N GLU A 36 -0.89 -8.78 -11.07
CA GLU A 36 -1.74 -7.78 -11.73
C GLU A 36 -1.61 -6.40 -11.07
N ALA A 37 -1.72 -6.32 -9.75
CA ALA A 37 -1.60 -5.06 -9.03
C ALA A 37 -0.20 -4.44 -9.21
N SER A 38 0.87 -5.25 -9.18
CA SER A 38 2.23 -4.76 -9.43
C SER A 38 2.43 -4.30 -10.88
N MET A 39 1.85 -5.01 -11.85
CA MET A 39 1.87 -4.62 -13.26
C MET A 39 1.09 -3.32 -13.50
N ALA A 40 -0.04 -3.11 -12.82
CA ALA A 40 -0.81 -1.88 -12.92
C ALA A 40 0.01 -0.65 -12.48
N ILE A 41 0.83 -0.78 -11.42
CA ILE A 41 1.77 0.28 -11.03
C ILE A 41 2.88 0.47 -12.07
N LYS A 42 3.45 -0.63 -12.56
CA LYS A 42 4.53 -0.61 -13.56
C LYS A 42 4.10 0.11 -14.85
N ASN A 43 2.87 -0.13 -15.29
CA ASN A 43 2.32 0.42 -16.53
C ASN A 43 1.73 1.82 -16.35
N GLY A 44 1.58 2.31 -15.12
CA GLY A 44 0.93 3.60 -14.83
C GLY A 44 -0.61 3.54 -14.89
N ASP A 45 -1.19 2.35 -14.85
CA ASP A 45 -2.64 2.14 -14.78
C ASP A 45 -3.19 2.45 -13.37
N ALA A 46 -2.34 2.33 -12.35
CA ALA A 46 -2.61 2.69 -10.97
C ALA A 46 -1.52 3.59 -10.38
N ASP A 47 -1.89 4.40 -9.38
CA ASP A 47 -0.98 5.33 -8.71
C ASP A 47 -0.28 4.66 -7.51
N TYR A 48 -1.03 3.88 -6.73
CA TYR A 48 -0.55 3.28 -5.49
C TYR A 48 -1.01 1.83 -5.28
N TYR A 49 -0.11 1.03 -4.72
CA TYR A 49 -0.29 -0.37 -4.37
C TYR A 49 -0.28 -0.54 -2.85
N PHE A 50 -1.20 -1.36 -2.36
CA PHE A 50 -1.28 -1.76 -0.96
C PHE A 50 -1.36 -3.27 -0.86
N GLY A 51 -0.59 -3.86 0.06
CA GLY A 51 -0.62 -5.30 0.30
C GLY A 51 -0.34 -5.64 1.75
N ALA A 52 -0.93 -6.73 2.23
CA ALA A 52 -0.65 -7.27 3.55
C ALA A 52 -0.21 -8.73 3.51
N CYS A 53 0.59 -9.12 4.49
CA CYS A 53 0.96 -10.51 4.81
C CYS A 53 1.34 -10.63 6.29
N ASN A 54 1.62 -11.84 6.77
CA ASN A 54 1.97 -12.05 8.19
C ASN A 54 3.26 -11.36 8.64
N THR A 55 4.17 -11.04 7.72
CA THR A 55 5.44 -10.36 8.03
C THR A 55 5.48 -8.92 7.56
N GLY A 56 4.44 -8.47 6.85
CA GLY A 56 4.30 -7.15 6.21
C GLY A 56 5.28 -6.78 5.11
N GLY A 57 6.46 -7.40 5.05
CA GLY A 57 7.39 -7.28 3.93
C GLY A 57 7.14 -8.34 2.87
N GLY A 58 7.56 -9.58 3.14
CA GLY A 58 7.69 -10.68 2.17
C GLY A 58 6.47 -10.85 1.25
N GLY A 59 5.44 -11.57 1.70
CA GLY A 59 4.24 -11.81 0.89
C GLY A 59 3.45 -10.56 0.48
N ALA A 60 3.65 -9.43 1.17
CA ALA A 60 2.94 -8.19 0.88
C ALA A 60 3.56 -7.43 -0.30
N LEU A 61 4.88 -7.56 -0.52
CA LEU A 61 5.62 -6.76 -1.49
C LEU A 61 6.58 -7.54 -2.39
N ALA A 62 6.80 -8.84 -2.19
CA ALA A 62 7.83 -9.59 -2.94
C ALA A 62 7.68 -9.43 -4.46
N ILE A 63 6.45 -9.57 -4.97
CA ILE A 63 6.16 -9.40 -6.40
C ILE A 63 6.29 -7.94 -6.83
N ALA A 64 5.82 -6.99 -6.01
CA ALA A 64 5.98 -5.56 -6.29
C ALA A 64 7.47 -5.18 -6.39
N ILE A 65 8.29 -5.57 -5.41
CA ILE A 65 9.74 -5.33 -5.43
C ILE A 65 10.38 -5.93 -6.68
N ALA A 66 10.00 -7.14 -7.07
CA ALA A 66 10.54 -7.79 -8.26
C ALA A 66 10.17 -7.07 -9.57
N LEU A 67 8.97 -6.48 -9.67
CA LEU A 67 8.45 -5.91 -10.91
C LEU A 67 8.64 -4.40 -11.07
N ILE A 68 8.55 -3.65 -9.97
CA ILE A 68 8.66 -2.18 -9.94
C ILE A 68 9.90 -1.67 -9.16
N GLY A 69 10.66 -2.57 -8.53
CA GLY A 69 11.91 -2.24 -7.83
C GLY A 69 11.73 -1.86 -6.36
N LEU A 70 12.76 -2.14 -5.56
CA LEU A 70 12.79 -1.83 -4.13
C LEU A 70 12.64 -0.33 -3.85
N ASP A 71 13.15 0.51 -4.73
CA ASP A 71 13.11 1.97 -4.57
C ASP A 71 11.70 2.53 -4.60
N LEU A 72 10.71 1.82 -5.15
CA LEU A 72 9.31 2.23 -5.15
C LEU A 72 8.49 1.56 -4.03
N CYS A 73 9.08 0.65 -3.27
CA CYS A 73 8.41 -0.12 -2.23
C CYS A 73 8.82 0.36 -0.83
N ALA A 74 7.90 0.27 0.12
CA ALA A 74 8.15 0.51 1.54
C ALA A 74 7.39 -0.48 2.41
N THR A 75 8.11 -1.19 3.28
CA THR A 75 7.51 -1.99 4.35
C THR A 75 7.27 -1.12 5.57
N ILE A 76 6.01 -0.95 5.95
CA ILE A 76 5.55 0.00 6.96
C ILE A 76 5.32 -0.67 8.32
N GLY A 77 4.76 -1.88 8.31
CA GLY A 77 4.45 -2.65 9.53
C GLY A 77 5.02 -4.04 9.43
N MET A 78 5.69 -4.50 10.48
CA MET A 78 6.17 -5.87 10.66
C MET A 78 5.80 -6.33 12.09
N PRO A 79 5.76 -7.64 12.38
CA PRO A 79 5.47 -8.12 13.72
C PRO A 79 6.39 -7.49 14.78
N GLY A 80 5.78 -6.79 15.74
CA GLY A 80 6.50 -6.11 16.83
C GLY A 80 7.17 -4.77 16.46
N LYS A 81 7.03 -4.29 15.21
CA LYS A 81 7.55 -3.00 14.78
C LYS A 81 6.69 -2.37 13.68
N ILE A 82 6.09 -1.23 14.00
CA ILE A 82 5.46 -0.33 13.03
C ILE A 82 6.35 0.91 12.92
N LEU A 83 6.54 1.43 11.70
CA LEU A 83 7.20 2.72 11.52
C LEU A 83 6.38 3.84 12.17
N SER A 84 7.06 4.88 12.64
CA SER A 84 6.38 6.09 13.14
C SER A 84 5.68 6.84 12.02
N ASP A 85 4.67 7.64 12.38
CA ASP A 85 3.94 8.46 11.40
C ASP A 85 4.87 9.33 10.55
N ASP A 86 5.91 9.92 11.15
CA ASP A 86 6.91 10.74 10.44
C ASP A 86 7.69 9.93 9.41
N GLU A 87 8.08 8.69 9.73
CA GLU A 87 8.77 7.79 8.79
C GLU A 87 7.84 7.37 7.64
N ILE A 88 6.57 7.09 7.93
CA ILE A 88 5.55 6.75 6.93
C ILE A 88 5.34 7.93 5.98
N ILE A 89 5.15 9.13 6.53
CA ILE A 89 4.99 10.38 5.78
C ILE A 89 6.21 10.62 4.89
N ALA A 90 7.42 10.43 5.41
CA ALA A 90 8.65 10.57 4.64
C ALA A 90 8.67 9.59 3.45
N HIS A 91 8.31 8.32 3.65
CA HIS A 91 8.21 7.36 2.56
C HIS A 91 7.25 7.82 1.45
N VAL A 92 6.05 8.28 1.82
CA VAL A 92 5.08 8.81 0.84
C VAL A 92 5.68 9.99 0.07
N LYS A 93 6.27 10.98 0.77
CA LYS A 93 6.86 12.18 0.15
C LYS A 93 8.09 11.88 -0.71
N THR A 94 8.81 10.79 -0.44
CA THR A 94 9.94 10.34 -1.27
C THR A 94 9.50 9.63 -2.56
N GLY A 95 8.19 9.50 -2.81
CA GLY A 95 7.65 8.95 -4.06
C GLY A 95 7.48 7.43 -4.04
N LYS A 96 7.46 6.80 -2.86
CA LYS A 96 7.11 5.37 -2.73
C LYS A 96 5.68 5.15 -3.23
N LYS A 97 5.48 4.06 -3.97
CA LYS A 97 4.19 3.72 -4.62
C LYS A 97 3.56 2.44 -4.09
N ALA A 98 4.35 1.51 -3.54
CA ALA A 98 3.86 0.25 -3.01
C ALA A 98 4.15 0.14 -1.51
N PHE A 99 3.10 -0.10 -0.72
CA PHE A 99 3.19 -0.15 0.74
C PHE A 99 2.76 -1.52 1.26
N GLY A 100 3.63 -2.13 2.06
CA GLY A 100 3.43 -3.44 2.67
C GLY A 100 3.37 -3.35 4.19
N PHE A 101 2.44 -4.06 4.81
CA PHE A 101 2.26 -4.08 6.27
C PHE A 101 1.61 -5.38 6.73
N THR A 102 1.60 -5.63 8.04
CA THR A 102 0.86 -6.78 8.55
C THR A 102 -0.64 -6.53 8.53
N GLY A 103 -1.44 -7.60 8.43
CA GLY A 103 -2.91 -7.47 8.47
C GLY A 103 -3.44 -6.86 9.78
N GLN A 104 -2.66 -6.94 10.87
CA GLN A 104 -3.02 -6.38 12.17
C GLN A 104 -2.81 -4.86 12.22
N ASP A 105 -1.91 -4.34 11.39
CA ASP A 105 -1.51 -2.92 11.41
C ASP A 105 -2.35 -2.05 10.49
N ILE A 106 -3.28 -2.63 9.72
CA ILE A 106 -4.10 -1.95 8.70
C ILE A 106 -4.71 -0.64 9.22
N ASP A 107 -5.38 -0.72 10.38
CA ASP A 107 -6.14 0.40 10.95
C ASP A 107 -5.22 1.50 11.53
N ILE A 108 -3.93 1.21 11.70
CA ILE A 108 -2.91 2.14 12.19
C ILE A 108 -2.21 2.82 11.00
N VAL A 109 -1.81 2.03 9.99
CA VAL A 109 -0.92 2.52 8.93
C VAL A 109 -1.66 3.18 7.78
N LEU A 110 -2.85 2.69 7.39
CA LEU A 110 -3.59 3.23 6.25
C LEU A 110 -4.03 4.69 6.46
N PRO A 111 -4.54 5.11 7.64
CA PRO A 111 -4.88 6.51 7.87
C PRO A 111 -3.70 7.45 7.60
N VAL A 112 -2.51 7.11 8.07
CA VAL A 112 -1.30 7.94 7.89
C VAL A 112 -0.92 8.01 6.40
N ILE A 113 -0.86 6.87 5.72
CA ILE A 113 -0.45 6.80 4.30
C ILE A 113 -1.48 7.55 3.43
N ILE A 114 -2.76 7.24 3.56
CA ILE A 114 -3.81 7.77 2.69
C ILE A 114 -4.01 9.27 2.92
N ASN A 115 -4.06 9.73 4.18
CA ASN A 115 -4.19 11.16 4.47
C ASN A 115 -3.01 11.96 3.92
N THR A 116 -1.79 11.40 3.99
CA THR A 116 -0.59 12.02 3.41
C THR A 116 -0.64 12.06 1.89
N ILE A 117 -1.13 10.99 1.26
CA ILE A 117 -1.30 10.93 -0.19
C ILE A 117 -2.30 11.97 -0.68
N ILE A 118 -3.50 12.04 -0.09
CA ILE A 118 -4.59 12.91 -0.58
C ILE A 118 -4.41 14.40 -0.22
N SER A 119 -3.51 14.72 0.71
CA SER A 119 -3.23 16.10 1.15
C SER A 119 -2.05 16.75 0.42
N GLN A 120 -1.42 16.05 -0.52
CA GLN A 120 -0.44 16.61 -1.46
C GLN A 120 -1.15 17.39 -2.57
#